data_AF-A0A9D9EJP2-F1
#
_entry.id   AF-A0A9D9EJP2-F1
#
_cell.length_a   1.000
_cell.length_b   1.000
_cell.length_c   1.000
_cell.angle_alpha   90.00
_cell.angle_beta   90.00
_cell.angle_gamma   90.00
#
_symmetry.space_group_name_H-M   'P 1'
#
loop_
_entity.id
_entity.type
_entity.pdbx_description
1 polymer ?
#
loop_
_entity_poly.entity_id
_entity_poly.type
_entity_poly.pdbx_seq_one_letter_code
_entity_poly.pdbx_strand_id
1 'polypeptide(L)'
;MIFKRKIYKELLHWKRTDEGRTAVLIQGARRVGKSTIAEEFAANEYETYILVDFAACSTEIRDLFNDVSDLNRIFMRLQFEYGVELKERKSVIIFDEVQLAPKARQAIKYLVKDGRYDYIETGSLISIRKNVRDILIPSEETKLYMYPMDYEEFRWALGDTATIKLLQGCFLNRTSLGDATNRKLMRDFRLYMLVGGMPQAVASYLETNNLEKVDSVKRSVITLYEDDFNKIDPTGNASKMFRQIPAQLTGNANRYLAWSATDGTRNSSLAEIISEIRESMVVNMAYHANDPGTG
;
A
#
# COMPACT_ATOMS: atom_id res chain seq x y z
N MET A 1 16.10 -5.94 -1.99
CA MET A 1 15.64 -6.37 -3.33
C MET A 1 14.49 -5.48 -3.75
N ILE A 2 14.51 -4.93 -4.96
CA ILE A 2 13.44 -4.10 -5.51
C ILE A 2 12.60 -4.97 -6.46
N PHE A 3 11.28 -4.89 -6.35
CA PHE A 3 10.35 -5.71 -7.14
C PHE A 3 9.65 -4.87 -8.20
N LYS A 4 9.48 -5.44 -9.40
CA LYS A 4 8.66 -4.83 -10.43
C LYS A 4 7.19 -4.80 -10.01
N ARG A 5 6.57 -3.61 -10.08
CA ARG A 5 5.18 -3.38 -9.66
C ARG A 5 4.33 -2.80 -10.81
N LYS A 6 3.07 -3.18 -10.89
CA LYS A 6 2.07 -2.65 -11.83
C LYS A 6 1.79 -1.17 -11.59
N ILE A 7 1.72 -0.75 -10.32
CA ILE A 7 1.50 0.65 -9.92
C ILE A 7 2.54 1.62 -10.51
N TYR A 8 3.74 1.14 -10.84
CA TYR A 8 4.75 1.95 -11.53
C TYR A 8 4.22 2.51 -12.86
N LYS A 9 3.43 1.72 -13.60
CA LYS A 9 2.80 2.19 -14.85
C LYS A 9 1.72 3.23 -14.60
N GLU A 10 1.02 3.14 -13.47
CA GLU A 10 0.02 4.14 -13.06
C GLU A 10 0.68 5.46 -12.70
N LEU A 11 1.81 5.43 -11.97
CA LEU A 11 2.64 6.61 -11.70
C LEU A 11 3.17 7.25 -12.98
N LEU A 12 3.68 6.43 -13.91
CA LEU A 12 4.15 6.91 -15.21
C LEU A 12 3.01 7.52 -16.04
N HIS A 13 1.81 6.94 -15.97
CA HIS A 13 0.63 7.50 -16.63
C HIS A 13 0.23 8.84 -16.02
N TRP A 14 0.18 8.94 -14.68
CA TRP A 14 -0.08 10.18 -13.96
C TRP A 14 0.91 11.27 -14.39
N LYS A 15 2.22 11.02 -14.28
CA LYS A 15 3.25 12.01 -14.66
C LYS A 15 3.07 12.55 -16.08
N ARG A 16 2.72 11.67 -17.03
CA ARG A 16 2.55 12.04 -18.44
C ARG A 16 1.27 12.82 -18.75
N THR A 17 0.22 12.64 -17.94
CA THR A 17 -1.11 13.17 -18.26
C THR A 17 -1.52 14.32 -17.36
N ASP A 18 -1.05 14.33 -16.12
CA ASP A 18 -1.42 15.31 -15.13
C ASP A 18 -0.66 16.63 -15.30
N GLU A 19 0.59 16.57 -15.78
CA GLU A 19 1.45 17.74 -16.02
C GLU A 19 1.68 18.62 -14.77
N GLY A 20 1.56 18.06 -13.56
CA GLY A 20 1.79 18.75 -12.29
C GLY A 20 0.56 19.48 -11.73
N ARG A 21 -0.64 19.13 -12.19
CA ARG A 21 -1.91 19.68 -11.70
C ARG A 21 -2.36 19.05 -10.38
N THR A 22 -1.86 17.87 -10.06
CA THR A 22 -2.15 17.14 -8.82
C THR A 22 -0.88 16.52 -8.23
N ALA A 23 -0.89 16.32 -6.91
CA ALA A 23 0.02 15.39 -6.25
C ALA A 23 -0.51 13.95 -6.37
N VAL A 24 0.34 12.94 -6.25
CA VAL A 24 -0.11 11.55 -6.09
C VAL A 24 0.00 11.12 -4.64
N LEU A 25 -1.06 10.52 -4.11
CA LEU A 25 -1.01 9.80 -2.84
C LEU A 25 -1.05 8.28 -3.07
N ILE A 26 0.04 7.60 -2.73
CA ILE A 26 0.12 6.14 -2.70
C ILE A 26 -0.38 5.65 -1.35
N GLN A 27 -1.53 4.97 -1.37
CA GLN A 27 -2.19 4.41 -0.18
C GLN A 27 -2.11 2.89 -0.19
N GLY A 28 -1.98 2.31 0.99
CA GLY A 28 -1.96 0.84 1.12
C GLY A 28 -1.60 0.40 2.52
N ALA A 29 -1.80 -0.88 2.78
CA ALA A 29 -1.44 -1.50 4.05
C ALA A 29 0.06 -1.31 4.37
N ARG A 30 0.44 -1.51 5.63
CA ARG A 30 1.87 -1.50 5.99
C ARG A 30 2.62 -2.62 5.28
N ARG A 31 3.90 -2.37 4.99
CA ARG A 31 4.84 -3.33 4.37
C ARG A 31 4.55 -3.74 2.92
N VAL A 32 3.61 -3.08 2.22
CA VAL A 32 3.35 -3.37 0.78
C VAL A 32 4.36 -2.75 -0.20
N GLY A 33 5.30 -1.91 0.28
CA GLY A 33 6.38 -1.34 -0.54
C GLY A 33 6.12 0.06 -1.12
N LYS A 34 5.28 0.88 -0.46
CA LYS A 34 4.90 2.23 -0.93
C LYS A 34 6.09 3.17 -1.07
N SER A 35 6.89 3.34 -0.01
CA SER A 35 8.08 4.20 -0.02
C SER A 35 9.10 3.72 -1.06
N THR A 36 9.31 2.41 -1.13
CA THR A 36 10.23 1.80 -2.10
C THR A 36 9.83 2.09 -3.55
N ILE A 37 8.54 1.96 -3.90
CA ILE A 37 8.11 2.23 -5.27
C ILE A 37 8.10 3.73 -5.59
N ALA A 38 7.79 4.59 -4.62
CA ALA A 38 7.86 6.04 -4.78
C ALA A 38 9.30 6.51 -5.06
N GLU A 39 10.26 6.02 -4.27
CA GLU A 39 11.68 6.34 -4.43
C GLU A 39 12.25 5.77 -5.73
N GLU A 40 11.97 4.50 -6.06
CA GLU A 40 12.39 3.89 -7.33
C GLU A 40 11.84 4.66 -8.54
N PHE A 41 10.57 5.08 -8.48
CA PHE A 41 9.97 5.89 -9.52
C PHE A 41 10.64 7.26 -9.63
N ALA A 42 10.88 7.94 -8.50
CA ALA A 42 11.52 9.25 -8.49
C ALA A 42 12.93 9.21 -9.07
N ALA A 43 13.75 8.23 -8.65
CA ALA A 43 15.12 8.06 -9.12
C ALA A 43 15.21 7.75 -10.62
N ASN A 44 14.23 7.02 -11.17
CA ASN A 44 14.24 6.62 -12.58
C ASN A 44 13.64 7.68 -13.51
N GLU A 45 12.66 8.44 -13.04
CA GLU A 45 11.84 9.28 -13.92
C GLU A 45 12.14 10.78 -13.76
N TYR A 46 12.79 11.22 -12.68
CA TYR A 46 13.11 12.63 -12.42
C TYR A 46 14.62 12.89 -12.40
N GLU A 47 15.01 14.12 -12.71
CA GLU A 47 16.42 14.51 -12.73
C GLU A 47 16.99 14.61 -11.31
N THR A 48 16.19 15.11 -10.37
CA THR A 48 16.51 15.09 -8.94
C THR A 48 15.25 14.85 -8.12
N TYR A 49 15.41 14.33 -6.90
CA TYR A 49 14.29 14.15 -5.98
C TYR A 49 14.74 14.40 -4.54
N ILE A 50 13.78 14.78 -3.69
CA ILE A 50 13.96 14.84 -2.24
C ILE A 50 12.96 13.87 -1.61
N LEU A 51 13.41 13.04 -0.68
CA LEU A 51 12.55 12.18 0.12
C LEU A 51 12.55 12.67 1.57
N VAL A 52 11.38 13.11 2.03
CA VAL A 52 11.14 13.52 3.41
C VAL A 52 10.39 12.40 4.13
N ASP A 53 11.12 11.62 4.92
CA ASP A 53 10.52 10.62 5.83
C ASP A 53 10.10 11.30 7.13
N PHE A 54 8.79 11.53 7.29
CA PHE A 54 8.26 12.20 8.48
C PHE A 54 8.36 11.38 9.78
N ALA A 55 8.68 10.08 9.69
CA ALA A 55 8.99 9.26 10.87
C ALA A 55 10.40 9.50 11.41
N ALA A 56 11.34 9.91 10.54
CA ALA A 56 12.75 10.08 10.87
C ALA A 56 13.27 11.52 10.74
N CYS A 57 12.53 12.42 10.10
CA CYS A 57 12.98 13.80 9.89
C CYS A 57 13.11 14.59 11.19
N SER A 58 13.97 15.60 11.16
CA SER A 58 14.13 16.55 12.25
C SER A 58 12.85 17.35 12.48
N THR A 59 12.70 17.89 13.71
CA THR A 59 11.56 18.74 14.05
C THR A 59 11.57 20.02 13.21
N GLU A 60 12.75 20.54 12.92
CA GLU A 60 12.96 21.73 12.08
C GLU A 60 12.38 21.54 10.68
N ILE A 61 12.60 20.38 10.05
CA ILE A 61 12.02 20.06 8.74
C ILE A 61 10.51 19.89 8.82
N ARG A 62 10.01 19.24 9.88
CA ARG A 62 8.57 19.09 10.09
C ARG A 62 7.87 20.44 10.25
N ASP A 63 8.52 21.38 10.96
CA ASP A 63 7.98 22.70 11.26
C ASP A 63 8.02 23.67 10.09
N LEU A 64 8.76 23.38 9.01
CA LEU A 64 8.71 24.16 7.76
C LEU A 64 7.29 24.30 7.22
N PHE A 65 6.45 23.29 7.44
CA PHE A 65 5.08 23.26 6.92
C PHE A 65 4.05 23.96 7.84
N ASN A 66 4.47 24.48 8.99
CA ASN A 66 3.58 25.28 9.85
C ASN A 66 3.26 26.64 9.25
N ASP A 67 4.15 27.18 8.41
CA ASP A 67 3.98 28.44 7.69
C ASP A 67 4.32 28.26 6.21
N VAL A 68 3.27 28.19 5.39
CA VAL A 68 3.34 28.00 3.94
C VAL A 68 3.26 29.32 3.16
N SER A 69 3.36 30.47 3.84
CA SER A 69 3.31 31.78 3.19
C SER A 69 4.51 32.05 2.28
N ASP A 70 5.67 31.46 2.60
CA ASP A 70 6.91 31.55 1.82
C ASP A 70 7.39 30.16 1.38
N LEU A 71 6.93 29.72 0.21
CA LEU A 71 7.35 28.45 -0.38
C LEU A 71 8.83 28.43 -0.78
N ASN A 72 9.44 29.60 -1.09
CA ASN A 72 10.87 29.66 -1.42
C ASN A 72 11.73 29.27 -0.23
N ARG A 73 11.35 29.73 0.97
CA ARG A 73 12.01 29.34 2.21
C ARG A 73 11.91 27.83 2.44
N ILE A 74 10.74 27.23 2.20
CA ILE A 74 10.56 25.77 2.33
C ILE A 74 11.50 25.03 1.39
N PHE A 75 11.47 25.35 0.09
CA PHE A 75 12.32 24.68 -0.89
C PHE A 75 13.80 24.89 -0.63
N MET A 76 14.22 26.10 -0.26
CA MET A 76 15.60 26.39 0.11
C MET A 76 16.07 25.51 1.28
N ARG A 77 15.26 25.41 2.35
CA ARG A 77 15.59 24.60 3.52
C ARG A 77 15.65 23.11 3.20
N LEU A 78 14.71 22.59 2.41
CA LEU A 78 14.74 21.21 1.95
C LEU A 78 16.01 20.93 1.12
N GLN A 79 16.34 21.79 0.16
CA GLN A 79 17.55 21.61 -0.66
C GLN A 79 18.84 21.61 0.17
N PHE A 80 18.95 22.49 1.18
CA PHE A 80 20.12 22.52 2.07
C PHE A 80 20.21 21.29 2.96
N GLU A 81 19.10 20.85 3.56
CA GLU A 81 19.09 19.69 4.46
C GLU A 81 19.43 18.40 3.71
N TYR A 82 18.83 18.19 2.54
CA TYR A 82 18.98 16.97 1.79
C TYR A 82 20.13 17.01 0.79
N GLY A 83 20.79 18.16 0.61
CA GLY A 83 21.93 18.32 -0.29
C GLY A 83 21.57 18.13 -1.77
N VAL A 84 20.33 18.43 -2.15
CA VAL A 84 19.80 18.22 -3.51
C VAL A 84 19.38 19.56 -4.10
N GLU A 85 19.79 19.84 -5.33
CA GLU A 85 19.28 20.96 -6.11
C GLU A 85 17.99 20.55 -6.84
N LEU A 86 16.89 21.24 -6.56
CA LEU A 86 15.61 21.04 -7.22
C LEU A 86 15.56 21.84 -8.53
N LYS A 87 15.10 21.17 -9.59
CA LYS A 87 15.00 21.68 -10.96
C LYS A 87 13.54 21.77 -11.33
N GLU A 88 13.11 22.96 -11.74
CA GLU A 88 11.72 23.22 -12.07
C GLU A 88 11.19 22.25 -13.13
N ARG A 89 10.02 21.68 -12.87
CA ARG A 89 9.31 20.66 -13.67
C ARG A 89 10.11 19.38 -13.96
N LYS A 90 11.26 19.20 -13.30
CA LYS A 90 12.14 18.04 -13.46
C LYS A 90 12.47 17.34 -12.15
N SER A 91 11.99 17.89 -11.03
CA SER A 91 12.16 17.32 -9.70
C SER A 91 10.84 16.96 -9.05
N VAL A 92 10.93 15.96 -8.18
CA VAL A 92 9.80 15.49 -7.36
C VAL A 92 10.19 15.51 -5.88
N ILE A 93 9.24 15.88 -5.03
CA ILE A 93 9.39 15.78 -3.57
C ILE A 93 8.48 14.67 -3.06
N ILE A 94 9.06 13.68 -2.40
CA ILE A 94 8.35 12.57 -1.77
C ILE A 94 8.11 12.91 -0.31
N PHE A 95 6.85 12.86 0.10
CA PHE A 95 6.38 12.99 1.48
C PHE A 95 6.00 11.60 2.01
N ASP A 96 6.93 10.95 2.69
CA ASP A 96 6.77 9.58 3.16
C ASP A 96 6.14 9.56 4.58
N GLU A 97 5.23 8.61 4.81
CA GLU A 97 4.47 8.49 6.06
C GLU A 97 3.74 9.80 6.45
N VAL A 98 3.09 10.44 5.47
CA VAL A 98 2.51 11.79 5.57
C VAL A 98 1.47 11.95 6.70
N GLN A 99 0.90 10.85 7.20
CA GLN A 99 0.05 10.88 8.40
C GLN A 99 0.75 11.38 9.67
N LEU A 100 2.10 11.41 9.69
CA LEU A 100 2.91 11.93 10.79
C LEU A 100 3.17 13.43 10.67
N ALA A 101 2.81 14.05 9.54
CA ALA A 101 2.91 15.48 9.30
C ALA A 101 1.63 16.05 8.65
N PRO A 102 0.52 16.18 9.40
CA PRO A 102 -0.74 16.71 8.87
C PRO A 102 -0.61 18.09 8.22
N LYS A 103 0.30 18.94 8.71
CA LYS A 103 0.58 20.28 8.14
C LYS A 103 1.25 20.19 6.76
N ALA A 104 2.18 19.25 6.56
CA ALA A 104 2.77 19.00 5.25
C ALA A 104 1.72 18.51 4.24
N ARG A 105 0.83 17.62 4.67
CA ARG A 105 -0.33 17.18 3.86
C ARG A 105 -1.25 18.34 3.49
N GLN A 106 -1.55 19.22 4.44
CA GLN A 106 -2.36 20.41 4.16
C GLN A 106 -1.66 21.37 3.17
N ALA A 107 -0.33 21.44 3.23
CA ALA A 107 0.48 22.30 2.36
C ALA A 107 0.47 21.87 0.88
N ILE A 108 0.16 20.60 0.58
CA ILE A 108 0.15 20.05 -0.79
C ILE A 108 -0.65 20.91 -1.76
N LYS A 109 -1.80 21.44 -1.32
CA LYS A 109 -2.61 22.35 -2.15
C LYS A 109 -1.82 23.56 -2.66
N TYR A 110 -1.02 24.18 -1.79
CA TYR A 110 -0.22 25.36 -2.13
C TYR A 110 1.01 24.98 -2.94
N LEU A 111 1.62 23.85 -2.62
CA LEU A 111 2.78 23.29 -3.32
C LEU A 111 2.44 22.92 -4.77
N VAL A 112 1.33 22.22 -4.99
CA VAL A 112 0.83 21.89 -6.33
C VAL A 112 0.45 23.14 -7.10
N LYS A 113 -0.19 24.13 -6.45
CA LYS A 113 -0.55 25.40 -7.08
C LYS A 113 0.68 26.22 -7.53
N ASP A 114 1.78 26.16 -6.78
CA ASP A 114 3.06 26.79 -7.15
C ASP A 114 3.66 26.14 -8.41
N GLY A 115 3.51 24.82 -8.55
CA GLY A 115 3.72 24.11 -9.81
C GLY A 115 5.18 23.89 -10.21
N ARG A 116 6.17 24.38 -9.43
CA ARG A 116 7.59 24.19 -9.73
C ARG A 116 8.04 22.74 -9.68
N TYR A 117 7.48 21.94 -8.78
CA TYR A 117 7.86 20.53 -8.58
C TYR A 117 6.64 19.63 -8.58
N ASP A 118 6.86 18.34 -8.81
CA ASP A 118 5.83 17.32 -8.63
C ASP A 118 5.91 16.76 -7.20
N TYR A 119 4.80 16.19 -6.69
CA TYR A 119 4.71 15.73 -5.31
C TYR A 119 4.13 14.31 -5.25
N ILE A 120 4.79 13.44 -4.47
CA ILE A 120 4.32 12.09 -4.20
C ILE A 120 4.21 11.92 -2.69
N GLU A 121 3.02 11.64 -2.20
CA GLU A 121 2.77 11.29 -0.81
C GLU A 121 2.67 9.77 -0.67
N THR A 122 3.15 9.25 0.46
CA THR A 122 2.80 7.90 0.90
C THR A 122 2.16 7.96 2.28
N GLY A 123 1.27 7.01 2.55
CA GLY A 123 0.79 6.82 3.91
C GLY A 123 -0.11 5.61 4.06
N SER A 124 -0.31 5.21 5.31
CA SER A 124 -1.25 4.15 5.66
C SER A 124 -2.65 4.72 5.88
N LEU A 125 -3.66 4.14 5.21
CA LEU A 125 -5.04 4.65 5.24
C LEU A 125 -5.65 4.73 6.64
N ILE A 126 -5.40 3.72 7.47
CA ILE A 126 -5.80 3.69 8.89
C ILE A 126 -5.36 4.98 9.59
N SER A 127 -4.07 5.30 9.48
CA SER A 127 -3.48 6.37 10.26
C SER A 127 -3.79 7.75 9.66
N ILE A 128 -3.94 7.84 8.33
CA ILE A 128 -4.38 9.06 7.66
C ILE A 128 -5.73 9.51 8.25
N ARG A 129 -6.76 8.66 8.29
CA ARG A 129 -8.10 9.08 8.76
C ARG A 129 -8.14 9.57 10.21
N LYS A 130 -7.37 8.94 11.11
CA LYS A 130 -7.32 9.36 12.52
C LYS A 130 -6.61 10.71 12.68
N ASN A 131 -5.53 10.94 11.93
CA ASN A 131 -4.65 12.09 12.10
C ASN A 131 -5.02 13.29 11.21
N VAL A 132 -5.95 13.14 10.27
CA VAL A 132 -6.40 14.24 9.38
C VAL A 132 -7.77 14.83 9.72
N ARG A 133 -8.34 14.49 10.89
CA ARG A 133 -9.64 15.05 11.32
C ARG A 133 -9.64 16.58 11.40
N ASP A 134 -8.47 17.18 11.69
CA ASP A 134 -8.32 18.62 11.93
C ASP A 134 -7.59 19.37 10.81
N ILE A 135 -7.41 18.76 9.63
CA ILE A 135 -6.80 19.42 8.47
C ILE A 135 -7.73 19.48 7.28
N LEU A 136 -7.55 20.51 6.45
CA LEU A 136 -8.16 20.56 5.13
C LEU A 136 -7.50 19.50 4.24
N ILE A 137 -8.28 18.51 3.81
CA ILE A 137 -7.82 17.50 2.85
C ILE A 137 -7.64 18.20 1.49
N PRO A 138 -6.45 18.13 0.86
CA PRO A 138 -6.22 18.74 -0.44
C PRO A 138 -7.13 18.09 -1.50
N SER A 139 -7.69 18.92 -2.38
CA SER A 139 -8.51 18.45 -3.51
C SER A 139 -7.65 18.15 -4.75
N GLU A 140 -6.42 18.67 -4.74
CA GLU A 140 -5.41 18.59 -5.79
C GLU A 140 -4.55 17.30 -5.63
N GLU A 141 -5.20 16.17 -5.37
CA GLU A 141 -4.55 14.87 -5.09
C GLU A 141 -5.19 13.74 -5.92
N THR A 142 -4.37 12.96 -6.61
CA THR A 142 -4.73 11.70 -7.27
C THR A 142 -4.36 10.53 -6.36
N LYS A 143 -5.36 9.72 -5.97
CA LYS A 143 -5.12 8.57 -5.08
C LYS A 143 -4.83 7.31 -5.88
N LEU A 144 -3.70 6.66 -5.57
CA LEU A 144 -3.33 5.35 -6.08
C LEU A 144 -3.30 4.33 -4.94
N TYR A 145 -3.87 3.15 -5.20
CA TYR A 145 -4.02 2.10 -4.20
C TYR A 145 -3.03 0.96 -4.46
N MET A 146 -2.14 0.72 -3.51
CA MET A 146 -1.12 -0.31 -3.56
C MET A 146 -1.48 -1.49 -2.65
N TYR A 147 -1.60 -2.67 -3.25
CA TYR A 147 -1.87 -3.94 -2.58
C TYR A 147 -0.60 -4.80 -2.51
N PRO A 148 -0.58 -5.91 -1.75
CA PRO A 148 0.46 -6.93 -1.90
C PRO A 148 0.60 -7.41 -3.35
N MET A 149 1.74 -8.02 -3.71
CA MET A 149 1.95 -8.60 -5.05
C MET A 149 0.83 -9.57 -5.41
N ASP A 150 0.19 -9.37 -6.55
CA ASP A 150 -0.68 -10.38 -7.11
C ASP A 150 0.13 -11.55 -7.69
N TYR A 151 -0.57 -12.59 -8.17
CA TYR A 151 0.12 -13.76 -8.72
C TYR A 151 1.02 -13.41 -9.91
N GLU A 152 0.64 -12.46 -10.76
CA GLU A 152 1.45 -12.08 -11.91
C GLU A 152 2.72 -11.33 -11.48
N GLU A 153 2.61 -10.39 -10.55
CA GLU A 153 3.77 -9.69 -9.97
C GLU A 153 4.69 -10.68 -9.24
N PHE A 154 4.14 -11.68 -8.54
CA PHE A 154 4.91 -12.75 -7.93
C PHE A 154 5.67 -13.57 -8.99
N ARG A 155 5.05 -13.92 -10.13
CA ARG A 155 5.75 -14.59 -11.23
C ARG A 155 6.89 -13.73 -11.79
N TRP A 156 6.69 -12.43 -11.92
CA TRP A 156 7.77 -11.52 -12.34
C TRP A 156 8.93 -11.51 -11.36
N ALA A 157 8.65 -11.56 -10.05
CA ALA A 157 9.70 -11.67 -9.02
C ALA A 157 10.50 -12.99 -9.12
N LEU A 158 9.87 -14.08 -9.60
CA LEU A 158 10.55 -15.33 -9.92
C LEU A 158 11.27 -15.33 -11.28
N GLY A 159 11.27 -14.20 -12.01
CA GLY A 159 11.86 -14.07 -13.34
C GLY A 159 10.96 -14.55 -14.50
N ASP A 160 9.72 -14.95 -14.22
CA ASP A 160 8.77 -15.43 -15.22
C ASP A 160 7.82 -14.33 -15.68
N THR A 161 8.07 -13.78 -16.87
CA THR A 161 7.25 -12.74 -17.50
C THR A 161 6.40 -13.25 -18.66
N ALA A 162 6.49 -14.54 -18.98
CA ALA A 162 5.89 -15.15 -20.17
C ALA A 162 4.61 -15.93 -19.83
N THR A 163 4.62 -16.68 -18.71
CA THR A 163 3.53 -17.63 -18.40
C THR A 163 2.17 -16.96 -18.36
N ILE A 164 2.02 -15.82 -17.69
CA ILE A 164 0.72 -15.15 -17.56
C ILE A 164 0.20 -14.67 -18.92
N LYS A 165 1.07 -14.17 -19.81
CA LYS A 165 0.67 -13.76 -21.17
C LYS A 165 0.21 -14.95 -22.01
N LEU A 166 0.92 -16.08 -21.91
CA LEU A 166 0.53 -17.31 -22.59
C LEU A 166 -0.81 -17.84 -22.06
N LEU A 167 -1.03 -17.81 -20.74
CA LEU A 167 -2.30 -18.19 -20.12
C LEU A 167 -3.46 -17.33 -20.60
N GLN A 168 -3.26 -16.01 -20.71
CA GLN A 168 -4.27 -15.11 -21.28
C GLN A 168 -4.65 -15.52 -22.71
N GLY A 169 -3.66 -15.80 -23.56
CA GLY A 169 -3.90 -16.28 -24.92
C GLY A 169 -4.67 -17.60 -24.97
N CYS A 170 -4.27 -18.58 -24.16
CA CYS A 170 -4.96 -19.87 -24.08
C CYS A 170 -6.39 -19.73 -23.53
N PHE A 171 -6.61 -18.86 -22.56
CA PHE A 171 -7.94 -18.56 -22.01
C PHE A 171 -8.86 -17.94 -23.07
N LEU A 172 -8.38 -16.90 -23.77
CA LEU A 172 -9.13 -16.22 -24.84
C LEU A 172 -9.47 -17.17 -25.99
N ASN A 173 -8.53 -18.02 -26.39
CA ASN A 173 -8.70 -19.00 -27.46
C ASN A 173 -9.37 -20.31 -27.01
N ARG A 174 -9.74 -20.42 -25.72
CA ARG A 174 -10.29 -21.63 -25.08
C ARG A 174 -9.48 -22.89 -25.40
N THR A 175 -8.17 -22.75 -25.45
CA THR A 175 -7.24 -23.83 -25.78
C THR A 175 -6.87 -24.61 -24.52
N SER A 176 -6.98 -25.94 -24.58
CA SER A 176 -6.54 -26.80 -23.49
C SER A 176 -5.01 -26.80 -23.37
N LEU A 177 -4.51 -26.66 -22.14
CA LEU A 177 -3.08 -26.67 -21.83
C LEU A 177 -2.52 -28.10 -21.65
N GLY A 178 -3.41 -29.10 -21.55
CA GLY A 178 -3.07 -30.47 -21.17
C GLY A 178 -2.80 -30.64 -19.66
N ASP A 179 -3.04 -31.85 -19.16
CA ASP A 179 -3.02 -32.13 -17.71
C ASP A 179 -1.65 -31.89 -17.06
N ALA A 180 -0.57 -32.25 -17.75
CA ALA A 180 0.79 -32.06 -17.23
C ALA A 180 1.11 -30.58 -16.97
N THR A 181 0.78 -29.72 -17.94
CA THR A 181 0.95 -28.26 -17.84
C THR A 181 0.07 -27.69 -16.74
N ASN A 182 -1.22 -28.07 -16.72
CA ASN A 182 -2.15 -27.63 -15.68
C ASN A 182 -1.67 -28.00 -14.27
N ARG A 183 -1.18 -29.24 -14.07
CA ARG A 183 -0.62 -29.66 -12.77
C ARG A 183 0.55 -28.80 -12.34
N LYS A 184 1.45 -28.45 -13.26
CA LYS A 184 2.59 -27.55 -12.98
C LYS A 184 2.10 -26.16 -12.58
N LEU A 185 1.18 -25.58 -13.35
CA LEU A 185 0.63 -24.24 -13.08
C LEU A 185 -0.10 -24.17 -11.73
N MET A 186 -0.89 -25.21 -11.41
CA MET A 186 -1.57 -25.29 -10.12
C MET A 186 -0.59 -25.45 -8.95
N ARG A 187 0.52 -26.17 -9.12
CA ARG A 187 1.59 -26.25 -8.11
C ARG A 187 2.22 -24.87 -7.88
N ASP A 188 2.52 -24.16 -8.96
CA ASP A 188 3.12 -22.84 -8.91
C ASP A 188 2.16 -21.80 -8.28
N PHE A 189 0.86 -21.92 -8.53
CA PHE A 189 -0.16 -21.09 -7.88
C PHE A 189 -0.29 -21.41 -6.38
N ARG A 190 -0.25 -22.69 -5.99
CA ARG A 190 -0.22 -23.07 -4.57
C ARG A 190 1.02 -22.53 -3.84
N LEU A 191 2.17 -22.49 -4.50
CA LEU A 191 3.36 -21.85 -3.94
C LEU A 191 3.11 -20.37 -3.64
N TYR A 192 2.47 -19.63 -4.56
CA TYR A 192 2.05 -18.26 -4.30
C TYR A 192 1.08 -18.16 -3.12
N MET A 193 0.11 -19.07 -2.99
CA MET A 193 -0.79 -19.06 -1.81
C MET A 193 -0.05 -19.29 -0.49
N LEU A 194 1.01 -20.10 -0.49
CA LEU A 194 1.83 -20.37 0.70
C LEU A 194 2.73 -19.18 1.07
N VAL A 195 3.36 -18.55 0.08
CA VAL A 195 4.27 -17.41 0.28
C VAL A 195 3.50 -16.10 0.49
N GLY A 196 2.43 -15.90 -0.27
CA GLY A 196 1.66 -14.67 -0.34
C GLY A 196 2.32 -13.61 -1.22
N GLY A 197 1.68 -12.44 -1.27
CA GLY A 197 2.12 -11.29 -2.07
C GLY A 197 2.98 -10.26 -1.33
N MET A 198 3.19 -10.41 -0.01
CA MET A 198 3.91 -9.39 0.76
C MET A 198 5.37 -9.31 0.30
N PRO A 199 5.91 -8.14 -0.08
CA PRO A 199 7.28 -8.01 -0.57
C PRO A 199 8.35 -8.65 0.30
N GLN A 200 8.24 -8.51 1.62
CA GLN A 200 9.19 -9.13 2.55
C GLN A 200 9.10 -10.66 2.57
N ALA A 201 7.89 -11.23 2.42
CA ALA A 201 7.70 -12.68 2.36
C ALA A 201 8.26 -13.25 1.06
N VAL A 202 8.04 -12.56 -0.07
CA VAL A 202 8.60 -12.94 -1.38
C VAL A 202 10.12 -12.83 -1.40
N ALA A 203 10.68 -11.76 -0.83
CA ALA A 203 12.13 -11.60 -0.69
C ALA A 203 12.75 -12.74 0.14
N SER A 204 12.15 -13.04 1.30
CA SER A 204 12.60 -14.15 2.16
C SER A 204 12.55 -15.50 1.43
N TYR A 205 11.52 -15.74 0.62
CA TYR A 205 11.41 -16.94 -0.21
C TYR A 205 12.53 -17.01 -1.25
N LEU A 206 12.79 -15.91 -1.98
CA LEU A 206 13.83 -15.85 -3.01
C LEU A 206 15.24 -16.02 -2.44
N GLU A 207 15.50 -15.45 -1.26
CA GLU A 207 16.83 -15.48 -0.62
C GLU A 207 17.14 -16.82 0.05
N THR A 208 16.12 -17.48 0.61
CA THR A 208 16.34 -18.64 1.51
C THR A 208 15.72 -19.94 1.04
N ASN A 209 14.75 -19.87 0.12
CA ASN A 209 13.90 -20.98 -0.31
C ASN A 209 13.31 -21.78 0.88
N ASN A 210 13.09 -21.12 2.02
CA ASN A 210 12.64 -21.75 3.27
C ASN A 210 11.28 -21.20 3.70
N LEU A 211 10.24 -22.04 3.62
CA LEU A 211 8.87 -21.66 3.95
C LEU A 211 8.64 -21.37 5.44
N GLU A 212 9.46 -21.90 6.35
CA GLU A 212 9.39 -21.59 7.78
C GLU A 212 9.84 -20.15 8.07
N LYS A 213 10.90 -19.70 7.39
CA LYS A 213 11.35 -18.30 7.45
C LYS A 213 10.30 -17.36 6.86
N VAL A 214 9.68 -17.75 5.75
CA VAL A 214 8.57 -17.02 5.13
C VAL A 214 7.38 -16.93 6.11
N ASP A 215 7.03 -18.02 6.81
CA ASP A 215 5.97 -18.00 7.81
C ASP A 215 6.26 -17.07 8.97
N SER A 216 7.50 -17.07 9.47
CA SER A 216 7.95 -16.13 10.50
C SER A 216 7.75 -14.67 10.07
N VAL A 217 8.14 -14.32 8.83
CA VAL A 217 7.95 -12.97 8.27
C VAL A 217 6.46 -12.62 8.18
N LYS A 218 5.62 -13.54 7.69
CA LYS A 218 4.15 -13.33 7.62
C LYS A 218 3.56 -13.05 9.00
N ARG A 219 3.96 -13.82 10.03
CA ARG A 219 3.49 -13.61 11.42
C ARG A 219 3.90 -12.24 11.94
N SER A 220 5.12 -11.79 11.68
CA SER A 220 5.53 -10.42 12.05
C SER A 220 4.67 -9.35 11.38
N VAL A 221 4.29 -9.52 10.11
CA VAL A 221 3.37 -8.61 9.42
C VAL A 221 1.97 -8.64 10.05
N ILE A 222 1.45 -9.81 10.39
CA ILE A 222 0.16 -9.97 11.07
C ILE A 222 0.18 -9.24 12.43
N THR A 223 1.23 -9.41 13.24
CA THR A 223 1.36 -8.69 14.52
C THR A 223 1.34 -7.17 14.33
N LEU A 224 2.01 -6.64 13.28
CA LEU A 224 1.97 -5.21 12.98
C LEU A 224 0.55 -4.71 12.65
N TYR A 225 -0.26 -5.52 11.97
CA TYR A 225 -1.66 -5.17 11.69
C TYR A 225 -2.51 -5.21 12.95
N GLU A 226 -2.29 -6.18 13.83
CA GLU A 226 -2.97 -6.26 15.12
C GLU A 226 -2.64 -5.05 16.02
N ASP A 227 -1.37 -4.64 16.06
CA ASP A 227 -0.94 -3.45 16.79
C ASP A 227 -1.63 -2.18 16.25
N ASP A 228 -1.86 -2.10 14.94
CA ASP A 228 -2.63 -1.01 14.35
C ASP A 228 -4.11 -1.07 14.68
N PHE A 229 -4.72 -2.26 14.61
CA PHE A 229 -6.10 -2.43 15.00
C PHE A 229 -6.33 -2.04 16.46
N ASN A 230 -5.40 -2.36 17.36
CA ASN A 230 -5.49 -1.95 18.77
C ASN A 230 -5.38 -0.42 18.97
N LYS A 231 -4.70 0.31 18.07
CA LYS A 231 -4.65 1.78 18.11
C LYS A 231 -5.94 2.44 17.64
N ILE A 232 -6.70 1.74 16.80
CA ILE A 232 -7.99 2.20 16.27
C ILE A 232 -9.10 1.84 17.28
N ASP A 233 -9.12 0.57 17.70
CA ASP A 233 -10.09 -0.01 18.59
C ASP A 233 -9.40 -0.58 19.84
N PRO A 234 -9.35 0.21 20.94
CA PRO A 234 -8.77 -0.23 22.21
C PRO A 234 -9.48 -1.43 22.84
N THR A 235 -10.68 -1.80 22.40
CA THR A 235 -11.39 -2.97 22.91
C THR A 235 -10.79 -4.28 22.39
N GLY A 236 -9.94 -4.21 21.36
CA GLY A 236 -9.30 -5.36 20.71
C GLY A 236 -10.25 -6.19 19.84
N ASN A 237 -11.50 -5.74 19.65
CA ASN A 237 -12.49 -6.42 18.84
C ASN A 237 -12.06 -6.46 17.36
N ALA A 238 -11.45 -5.40 16.85
CA ALA A 238 -10.90 -5.36 15.50
C ALA A 238 -9.86 -6.48 15.25
N SER A 239 -8.94 -6.67 16.21
CA SER A 239 -7.93 -7.73 16.16
C SER A 239 -8.57 -9.13 16.27
N LYS A 240 -9.54 -9.31 17.19
CA LYS A 240 -10.29 -10.57 17.33
C LYS A 240 -11.02 -10.94 16.05
N MET A 241 -11.69 -9.97 15.41
CA MET A 241 -12.34 -10.19 14.11
C MET A 241 -11.32 -10.63 13.05
N PHE A 242 -10.21 -9.92 12.93
CA PHE A 242 -9.19 -10.26 11.96
C PHE A 242 -8.64 -11.69 12.14
N ARG A 243 -8.32 -12.09 13.38
CA ARG A 243 -7.83 -13.44 13.71
C ARG A 243 -8.84 -14.55 13.42
N GLN A 244 -10.14 -14.26 13.52
CA GLN A 244 -11.18 -15.26 13.30
C GLN A 244 -11.49 -15.52 11.82
N ILE A 245 -10.97 -14.71 10.88
CA ILE A 245 -11.24 -14.87 9.45
C ILE A 245 -11.01 -16.33 8.98
N PRO A 246 -9.86 -16.97 9.22
CA PRO A 246 -9.64 -18.35 8.74
C PRO A 246 -10.64 -19.36 9.31
N ALA A 247 -10.94 -19.26 10.61
CA ALA A 247 -11.89 -20.17 11.27
C ALA A 247 -13.31 -19.98 10.75
N GLN A 248 -13.71 -18.74 10.46
CA GLN A 248 -15.03 -18.40 9.93
C GLN A 248 -15.19 -18.83 8.47
N LEU A 249 -14.13 -18.77 7.65
CA LEU A 249 -14.14 -19.26 6.26
C LEU A 249 -14.15 -20.79 6.16
N THR A 250 -13.68 -21.49 7.19
CA THR A 250 -13.71 -22.96 7.25
C THR A 250 -15.06 -23.48 7.77
N GLY A 251 -15.87 -22.61 8.38
CA GLY A 251 -17.18 -22.99 8.93
C GLY A 251 -18.25 -23.17 7.86
N ASN A 252 -19.37 -23.78 8.23
CA ASN A 252 -20.54 -23.98 7.35
C ASN A 252 -21.41 -22.72 7.20
N ALA A 253 -20.96 -21.57 7.66
CA ALA A 253 -21.74 -20.34 7.65
C ALA A 253 -21.57 -19.62 6.31
N ASN A 254 -22.69 -19.22 5.68
CA ASN A 254 -22.67 -18.48 4.42
C ASN A 254 -22.23 -17.01 4.56
N ARG A 255 -21.88 -16.57 5.78
CA ARG A 255 -21.48 -15.19 6.09
C ARG A 255 -20.53 -15.16 7.28
N TYR A 256 -19.67 -14.15 7.30
CA TYR A 256 -18.82 -13.87 8.46
C TYR A 256 -19.67 -13.42 9.65
N LEU A 257 -19.59 -14.13 10.78
CA LEU A 257 -20.38 -13.85 11.98
C LEU A 257 -19.60 -12.96 12.96
N ALA A 258 -19.59 -11.64 12.71
CA ALA A 258 -18.84 -10.67 13.53
C ALA A 258 -19.16 -10.72 15.03
N TRP A 259 -20.43 -10.97 15.41
CA TRP A 259 -20.84 -11.14 16.80
C TRP A 259 -20.15 -12.31 17.52
N SER A 260 -19.94 -13.44 16.85
CA SER A 260 -19.20 -14.57 17.45
C SER A 260 -17.72 -14.29 17.63
N ALA A 261 -17.21 -13.25 16.96
CA ALA A 261 -15.82 -12.82 17.04
C ALA A 261 -15.53 -11.83 18.17
N THR A 262 -16.56 -11.21 18.73
CA THR A 262 -16.45 -10.14 19.73
C THR A 262 -17.40 -10.43 20.86
N ASP A 263 -16.91 -10.65 22.09
CA ASP A 263 -17.60 -11.14 23.32
C ASP A 263 -19.02 -10.59 23.60
N GLY A 264 -19.98 -10.82 22.71
CA GLY A 264 -21.31 -10.24 22.73
C GLY A 264 -21.43 -8.72 22.52
N THR A 265 -20.62 -8.09 21.66
CA THR A 265 -20.65 -6.63 21.45
C THR A 265 -21.78 -6.18 20.49
N ARG A 266 -22.46 -5.05 20.77
CA ARG A 266 -23.62 -4.55 19.98
C ARG A 266 -23.27 -4.34 18.48
N ASN A 267 -24.19 -4.74 17.58
CA ASN A 267 -24.00 -4.65 16.12
C ASN A 267 -23.62 -3.26 15.58
N SER A 268 -24.04 -2.17 16.21
CA SER A 268 -23.76 -0.80 15.74
C SER A 268 -22.29 -0.42 15.87
N SER A 269 -21.62 -0.80 16.98
CA SER A 269 -20.18 -0.57 17.16
C SER A 269 -19.33 -1.51 16.31
N LEU A 270 -19.85 -2.70 15.97
CA LEU A 270 -19.17 -3.62 15.05
C LEU A 270 -19.15 -3.11 13.61
N ALA A 271 -20.19 -2.39 13.18
CA ALA A 271 -20.23 -1.82 11.84
C ALA A 271 -19.13 -0.77 11.61
N GLU A 272 -18.85 0.06 12.61
CA GLU A 272 -17.76 1.05 12.58
C GLU A 272 -16.40 0.35 12.49
N ILE A 273 -16.16 -0.64 13.36
CA ILE A 273 -14.93 -1.45 13.34
C ILE A 273 -14.72 -2.14 11.99
N ILE A 274 -15.77 -2.75 11.42
CA ILE A 274 -15.69 -3.40 10.11
C ILE A 274 -15.35 -2.38 9.01
N SER A 275 -15.89 -1.17 9.09
CA SER A 275 -15.55 -0.09 8.14
C SER A 275 -14.08 0.29 8.25
N GLU A 276 -13.55 0.43 9.46
CA GLU A 276 -12.14 0.76 9.70
C GLU A 276 -11.20 -0.35 9.23
N ILE A 277 -11.55 -1.62 9.48
CA ILE A 277 -10.81 -2.78 8.97
C ILE A 277 -10.84 -2.80 7.44
N ARG A 278 -11.97 -2.56 6.79
CA ARG A 278 -12.05 -2.50 5.32
C ARG A 278 -11.14 -1.39 4.78
N GLU A 279 -11.20 -0.22 5.38
CA GLU A 279 -10.42 0.95 4.94
C GLU A 279 -8.93 0.79 5.16
N SER A 280 -8.51 -0.11 6.06
CA SER A 280 -7.10 -0.47 6.21
C SER A 280 -6.46 -1.12 4.99
N MET A 281 -7.28 -1.66 4.07
CA MET A 281 -6.85 -2.50 2.95
C MET A 281 -6.10 -3.77 3.37
N VAL A 282 -6.17 -4.15 4.65
CA VAL A 282 -5.65 -5.44 5.16
C VAL A 282 -6.63 -6.58 4.85
N VAL A 283 -7.93 -6.26 4.70
CA VAL A 283 -9.01 -7.22 4.42
C VAL A 283 -9.79 -6.80 3.19
N ASN A 284 -10.16 -7.78 2.35
CA ASN A 284 -11.08 -7.60 1.24
C ASN A 284 -12.49 -8.06 1.66
N MET A 285 -13.49 -7.19 1.46
CA MET A 285 -14.88 -7.52 1.77
C MET A 285 -15.55 -8.12 0.52
N ALA A 286 -16.09 -9.33 0.66
CA ALA A 286 -16.91 -9.97 -0.35
C ALA A 286 -18.39 -9.87 0.06
N TYR A 287 -19.23 -9.35 -0.83
CA TYR A 287 -20.67 -9.22 -0.61
C TYR A 287 -21.41 -10.15 -1.58
N HIS A 288 -22.51 -10.76 -1.11
CA HIS A 288 -23.33 -11.66 -1.91
C HIS A 288 -22.53 -12.81 -2.58
N ALA A 289 -21.54 -13.34 -1.86
CA ALA A 289 -20.78 -14.49 -2.32
C ALA A 289 -21.66 -15.76 -2.25
N ASN A 290 -21.72 -16.51 -3.36
CA ASN A 290 -22.46 -17.77 -3.43
C ASN A 290 -21.72 -18.92 -2.73
N ASP A 291 -20.40 -18.77 -2.55
CA ASP A 291 -19.53 -19.67 -1.81
C ASP A 291 -18.45 -18.83 -1.09
N PRO A 292 -18.52 -18.70 0.25
CA PRO A 292 -17.53 -17.95 1.02
C PRO A 292 -16.29 -18.78 1.37
N GLY A 293 -16.20 -20.05 0.93
CA GLY A 293 -15.06 -20.92 1.19
C GLY A 293 -13.76 -20.39 0.58
N THR A 294 -12.61 -20.92 1.04
CA THR A 294 -11.28 -20.56 0.52
C THR A 294 -10.98 -21.12 -0.87
N GLY A 295 -11.97 -21.71 -1.55
CA GLY A 295 -11.81 -22.62 -2.69
C GLY A 295 -11.55 -24.05 -2.25
#